data_AF-A0A519CJ10-F1
#
_entry.id   AF-A0A519CJ10-F1
#
_cell.length_a   1.000
_cell.length_b   1.000
_cell.length_c   1.000
_cell.angle_alpha   90.00
_cell.angle_beta   90.00
_cell.angle_gamma   90.00
#
_symmetry.space_group_name_H-M   'P 1'
#
loop_
_entity.id
_entity.type
_entity.pdbx_description
1 polymer ?
#
loop_
_entity_poly.entity_id
_entity_poly.type
_entity_poly.pdbx_seq_one_letter_code
_entity_poly.pdbx_strand_id
1 'polypeptide(L)'
;MHLTKVTLKNYGVYRDKIEFDLTTTPDKPVVLIGGTNGAGKTTLFESILIGFYGPTFFNKKTTRKEYEKFLANKIHRYLGSKTSADSTSIIIDFKFFHNGMVDDYTVDRTWKNEDGRIIEELKIKKNGQRLDSVEESQWQSFIEELIPRGIAKLFFFDGEKIVKMAEEENEDIEIKSSFDSLFEKHER
;
A
#
# COMPACT_ATOMS: atom_id res chain seq x y z
N MET A 1 13.74 2.78 -2.04
CA MET A 1 12.49 3.54 -1.82
C MET A 1 12.54 4.18 -0.44
N HIS A 2 12.02 5.40 -0.27
CA HIS A 2 11.81 6.05 1.02
C HIS A 2 10.37 6.57 1.08
N LEU A 3 9.54 5.97 1.94
CA LEU A 3 8.15 6.37 2.17
C LEU A 3 8.10 7.69 2.95
N THR A 4 7.43 8.71 2.43
CA THR A 4 7.45 10.07 3.03
C THR A 4 6.13 10.48 3.63
N LYS A 5 4.99 10.04 3.07
CA LYS A 5 3.67 10.35 3.62
C LYS A 5 2.64 9.30 3.23
N VAL A 6 1.69 9.04 4.14
CA VAL A 6 0.48 8.28 3.84
C VAL A 6 -0.73 9.13 4.21
N THR A 7 -1.66 9.29 3.28
CA THR A 7 -2.94 9.98 3.51
C THR A 7 -4.07 8.98 3.34
N LEU A 8 -4.90 8.86 4.37
CA LEU A 8 -6.08 8.00 4.38
C LEU A 8 -7.32 8.89 4.43
N LYS A 9 -8.25 8.67 3.49
CA LYS A 9 -9.54 9.33 3.50
C LYS A 9 -10.64 8.30 3.67
N ASN A 10 -11.42 8.41 4.75
CA ASN A 10 -12.56 7.54 5.02
C ASN A 10 -12.25 6.02 4.93
N TYR A 11 -11.04 5.63 5.33
CA TYR A 11 -10.54 4.25 5.22
C TYR A 11 -10.64 3.51 6.55
N GLY A 12 -11.58 2.58 6.65
CA GLY A 12 -11.81 1.77 7.84
C GLY A 12 -12.11 2.64 9.07
N VAL A 13 -11.19 2.61 10.04
CA VAL A 13 -11.30 3.41 11.28
C VAL A 13 -10.95 4.89 11.10
N TYR A 14 -10.28 5.25 10.00
CA TYR A 14 -9.88 6.62 9.71
C TYR A 14 -11.02 7.38 9.04
N ARG A 15 -11.65 8.28 9.80
CA ARG A 15 -12.69 9.18 9.32
C ARG A 15 -12.08 10.41 8.67
N ASP A 16 -12.73 10.92 7.62
CA ASP A 16 -12.30 12.12 6.90
C ASP A 16 -10.85 11.96 6.44
N LYS A 17 -10.10 13.05 6.28
CA LYS A 17 -8.70 13.02 5.81
C LYS A 17 -7.75 12.96 7.00
N ILE A 18 -6.94 11.90 7.07
CA ILE A 18 -5.86 11.74 8.05
C ILE A 18 -4.53 11.63 7.29
N GLU A 19 -3.54 12.42 7.70
CA GLU A 19 -2.20 12.43 7.11
C GLU A 19 -1.16 11.94 8.13
N PHE A 20 -0.31 11.02 7.70
CA PHE A 20 0.83 10.52 8.44
C PHE A 20 2.10 10.99 7.74
N ASP A 21 2.81 11.94 8.34
CA ASP A 21 4.14 12.33 7.90
C ASP A 21 5.16 11.29 8.37
N LEU A 22 5.84 10.70 7.40
CA LEU A 22 6.83 9.64 7.60
C LEU A 22 8.23 10.10 7.18
N THR A 23 8.41 11.41 6.96
CA THR A 23 9.71 11.96 6.62
C THR A 23 10.70 11.76 7.76
N THR A 24 11.92 11.37 7.38
CA THR A 24 13.04 11.19 8.29
C THR A 24 14.17 12.11 7.93
N THR A 25 15.00 12.41 8.93
CA THR A 25 16.24 13.17 8.78
C THR A 25 17.40 12.32 9.31
N PRO A 26 18.66 12.62 8.95
CA PRO A 26 19.80 11.89 9.49
C PRO A 26 19.85 11.88 11.04
N ASP A 27 19.37 12.94 11.69
CA ASP A 27 19.25 13.04 13.15
C ASP A 27 17.99 12.37 13.73
N LYS A 28 16.94 12.18 12.91
CA LYS A 28 15.70 11.48 13.28
C LYS A 28 15.35 10.41 12.23
N PRO A 29 16.09 9.29 12.22
CA PRO A 29 15.93 8.26 11.19
C PRO A 29 14.74 7.33 11.42
N VAL A 30 14.05 7.43 12.57
CA VAL A 30 12.97 6.52 12.97
C VAL A 30 11.70 7.29 13.26
N VAL A 31 10.60 6.85 12.65
CA VAL A 31 9.23 7.31 12.96
C VAL A 31 8.54 6.22 13.78
N LEU A 32 8.09 6.56 14.99
CA LEU A 32 7.34 5.67 15.86
C LEU A 32 5.85 6.00 15.83
N ILE A 33 5.03 5.04 15.41
CA ILE A 33 3.56 5.17 15.42
C ILE A 33 3.00 4.37 16.59
N GLY A 34 2.74 5.08 17.68
CA GLY A 34 2.12 4.52 18.89
C GLY A 34 0.60 4.60 18.88
N GLY A 35 -0.07 3.65 19.54
CA GLY A 35 -1.52 3.65 19.70
C GLY A 35 -2.01 2.41 20.42
N THR A 36 -3.21 2.46 20.98
CA THR A 36 -3.84 1.30 21.64
C THR A 36 -4.25 0.23 20.63
N ASN A 37 -4.62 -0.96 21.10
CA ASN A 37 -5.20 -2.00 20.25
C ASN A 37 -6.52 -1.51 19.65
N GLY A 38 -6.71 -1.72 18.35
CA GLY A 38 -7.87 -1.19 17.62
C GLY A 38 -7.74 0.27 17.18
N ALA A 39 -6.68 1.01 17.57
CA ALA A 39 -6.47 2.40 17.15
C ALA A 39 -6.13 2.58 15.65
N GLY A 40 -6.02 1.49 14.90
CA GLY A 40 -5.78 1.52 13.45
C GLY A 40 -4.34 1.26 13.00
N LYS A 41 -3.37 1.01 13.90
CA LYS A 41 -1.97 0.76 13.53
C LYS A 41 -1.79 -0.25 12.38
N THR A 42 -2.38 -1.45 12.51
CA THR A 42 -2.37 -2.48 11.46
C THR A 42 -3.11 -2.01 10.21
N THR A 43 -4.19 -1.24 10.35
CA THR A 43 -4.94 -0.67 9.22
C THR A 43 -4.10 0.34 8.43
N LEU A 44 -3.33 1.20 9.10
CA LEU A 44 -2.36 2.09 8.45
C LEU A 44 -1.29 1.28 7.71
N PHE A 45 -0.72 0.28 8.37
CA PHE A 45 0.31 -0.54 7.78
C PHE A 45 -0.19 -1.30 6.52
N GLU A 46 -1.33 -1.99 6.62
CA GLU A 46 -1.95 -2.69 5.49
C GLU A 46 -2.39 -1.74 4.37
N SER A 47 -2.76 -0.50 4.70
CA SER A 47 -3.17 0.48 3.69
C SER A 47 -2.06 0.76 2.68
N ILE A 48 -0.79 0.75 3.10
CA ILE A 48 0.34 0.99 2.21
C ILE A 48 0.40 -0.11 1.14
N LEU A 49 0.27 -1.36 1.58
CA LEU A 49 0.30 -2.51 0.68
C LEU A 49 -0.92 -2.55 -0.24
N ILE A 50 -2.12 -2.24 0.28
CA ILE A 50 -3.33 -2.11 -0.56
C ILE A 50 -3.20 -0.96 -1.56
N GLY A 51 -2.65 0.19 -1.14
CA GLY A 51 -2.47 1.34 -2.03
C GLY A 51 -1.59 0.98 -3.23
N PHE A 52 -0.46 0.31 -3.00
CA PHE A 52 0.42 -0.15 -4.08
C PHE A 52 -0.17 -1.29 -4.92
N TYR A 53 -0.70 -2.34 -4.28
CA TYR A 53 -0.96 -3.61 -4.96
C TYR A 53 -2.43 -3.90 -5.27
N GLY A 54 -3.36 -3.17 -4.64
CA GLY A 54 -4.79 -3.36 -4.83
C GLY A 54 -5.20 -4.83 -4.73
N PRO A 55 -5.78 -5.45 -5.79
CA PRO A 55 -6.21 -6.84 -5.74
C PRO A 55 -5.04 -7.82 -5.55
N THR A 56 -3.83 -7.45 -5.99
CA THR A 56 -2.65 -8.33 -5.95
C THR A 56 -1.96 -8.32 -4.57
N PHE A 57 -2.42 -7.48 -3.64
CA PHE A 57 -2.08 -7.57 -2.22
C PHE A 57 -2.43 -8.94 -1.63
N PHE A 58 -3.62 -9.43 -1.99
CA PHE A 58 -4.04 -10.75 -1.58
C PHE A 58 -3.35 -11.77 -2.49
N ASN A 59 -2.81 -12.85 -1.91
CA ASN A 59 -2.13 -13.92 -2.66
C ASN A 59 -2.99 -14.44 -3.85
N LYS A 60 -2.34 -15.16 -4.78
CA LYS A 60 -2.80 -15.56 -6.14
C LYS A 60 -4.23 -16.17 -6.31
N LYS A 61 -5.05 -16.32 -5.27
CA LYS A 61 -6.39 -16.91 -5.31
C LYS A 61 -7.55 -15.94 -5.07
N THR A 62 -7.30 -14.63 -4.93
CA THR A 62 -8.39 -13.69 -4.61
C THR A 62 -9.21 -13.36 -5.84
N THR A 63 -10.49 -13.67 -5.78
CA THR A 63 -11.45 -13.33 -6.82
C THR A 63 -11.75 -11.83 -6.80
N ARG A 64 -12.13 -11.28 -7.96
CA ARG A 64 -12.60 -9.89 -8.06
C ARG A 64 -13.70 -9.57 -7.04
N LYS A 65 -14.64 -10.50 -6.84
CA LYS A 65 -15.77 -10.33 -5.90
C LYS A 65 -15.30 -10.23 -4.45
N GLU A 66 -14.30 -11.01 -4.05
CA GLU A 66 -13.72 -10.94 -2.71
C GLU A 66 -12.98 -9.61 -2.50
N TYR A 67 -12.26 -9.16 -3.53
CA TYR A 67 -11.58 -7.86 -3.50
C TYR A 67 -12.57 -6.68 -3.40
N GLU A 68 -13.61 -6.66 -4.24
CA GLU A 68 -14.65 -5.63 -4.17
C GLU A 68 -15.36 -5.65 -2.81
N LYS A 69 -15.65 -6.84 -2.25
CA LYS A 69 -16.21 -6.97 -0.89
C LYS A 69 -15.26 -6.43 0.17
N PHE A 70 -13.96 -6.68 0.04
CA PHE A 70 -12.95 -6.12 0.93
C PHE A 70 -12.94 -4.59 0.87
N LEU A 71 -12.89 -4.00 -0.32
CA LEU A 71 -12.92 -2.54 -0.51
C LEU A 71 -14.21 -1.93 0.07
N ALA A 72 -15.36 -2.56 -0.18
CA ALA A 72 -16.64 -2.14 0.38
C ALA A 72 -16.65 -2.11 1.91
N ASN A 73 -16.01 -3.09 2.56
CA ASN A 73 -15.88 -3.15 4.02
C ASN A 73 -14.90 -2.12 4.59
N LYS A 74 -14.01 -1.58 3.76
CA LYS A 74 -13.05 -0.53 4.14
C LYS A 74 -13.60 0.88 3.93
N ILE A 75 -14.80 1.05 3.37
CA ILE A 75 -15.47 2.36 3.35
C ILE A 75 -15.94 2.71 4.75
N HIS A 76 -15.53 3.87 5.27
CA HIS A 76 -15.91 4.33 6.59
C HIS A 76 -17.43 4.43 6.74
N ARG A 77 -17.95 3.91 7.85
CA ARG A 77 -19.37 3.98 8.23
C ARG A 77 -19.53 4.92 9.42
N TYR A 78 -20.40 5.91 9.29
CA TYR A 78 -20.65 6.86 10.37
C TYR A 78 -21.52 6.19 11.45
N LEU A 79 -20.97 6.09 12.66
CA LEU A 79 -21.65 5.51 13.82
C LEU A 79 -23.04 6.14 14.01
N GLY A 80 -24.05 5.29 14.23
CA GLY A 80 -25.43 5.73 14.43
C GLY A 80 -26.20 6.07 13.15
N SER A 81 -25.64 5.85 11.96
CA SER A 81 -26.34 6.01 10.69
C SER A 81 -26.17 4.82 9.75
N LYS A 82 -27.06 4.69 8.76
CA LYS A 82 -26.87 3.77 7.62
C LYS A 82 -25.96 4.36 6.53
N THR A 83 -25.45 5.57 6.74
CA THR A 83 -24.68 6.32 5.75
C THR A 83 -23.20 5.93 5.84
N SER A 84 -22.64 5.56 4.70
CA SER A 84 -21.20 5.40 4.50
C SER A 84 -20.64 6.65 3.81
N ALA A 85 -19.32 6.84 3.89
CA ALA A 85 -18.65 7.85 3.07
C ALA A 85 -18.85 7.60 1.56
N ASP A 86 -18.96 8.68 0.79
CA ASP A 86 -19.16 8.62 -0.66
C ASP A 86 -17.94 8.05 -1.41
N SER A 87 -16.74 8.27 -0.86
CA SER A 87 -15.50 7.73 -1.39
C SER A 87 -14.46 7.50 -0.31
N THR A 88 -13.56 6.57 -0.60
CA THR A 88 -12.41 6.19 0.23
C THR A 88 -11.15 6.29 -0.61
N SER A 89 -10.06 6.81 -0.04
CA SER A 89 -8.78 6.90 -0.75
C SER A 89 -7.60 6.56 0.14
N ILE A 90 -6.58 5.97 -0.48
CA ILE A 90 -5.25 5.76 0.07
C ILE A 90 -4.28 6.47 -0.86
N ILE A 91 -3.57 7.46 -0.34
CA ILE A 91 -2.57 8.22 -1.08
C ILE A 91 -1.22 8.01 -0.42
N ILE A 92 -0.24 7.58 -1.21
CA ILE A 92 1.11 7.24 -0.74
C ILE A 92 2.11 8.10 -1.49
N ASP A 93 2.86 8.90 -0.75
CA ASP A 93 3.99 9.66 -1.28
C ASP A 93 5.30 8.97 -0.88
N PHE A 94 6.20 8.80 -1.85
CA PHE A 94 7.50 8.19 -1.61
C PHE A 94 8.55 8.69 -2.60
N LYS A 95 9.81 8.63 -2.18
CA LYS A 95 10.97 8.87 -3.02
C LYS A 95 11.51 7.56 -3.55
N PHE A 96 11.81 7.52 -4.85
CA PHE A 96 12.48 6.41 -5.48
C PHE A 96 13.87 6.82 -5.95
N PHE A 97 14.89 6.08 -5.52
CA PHE A 97 16.28 6.33 -5.82
C PHE A 97 16.74 5.33 -6.87
N HIS A 98 17.17 5.81 -8.04
CA HIS A 98 17.70 4.97 -9.12
C HIS A 98 18.78 5.73 -9.89
N ASN A 99 19.88 5.07 -10.20
CA ASN A 99 20.98 5.63 -11.01
C ASN A 99 21.45 7.04 -10.55
N GLY A 100 21.49 7.27 -9.23
CA GLY A 100 21.87 8.57 -8.65
C GLY A 100 20.81 9.68 -8.77
N MET A 101 19.66 9.41 -9.39
CA MET A 101 18.50 10.29 -9.47
C MET A 101 17.48 9.94 -8.38
N VAL A 102 16.71 10.96 -7.98
CA VAL A 102 15.61 10.83 -7.03
C VAL A 102 14.34 11.34 -7.70
N ASP A 103 13.35 10.48 -7.78
CA ASP A 103 12.01 10.83 -8.27
C ASP A 103 11.01 10.79 -7.11
N ASP A 104 10.16 11.80 -7.02
CA ASP A 104 9.02 11.84 -6.10
C ASP A 104 7.81 11.21 -6.77
N TYR A 105 7.23 10.18 -6.16
CA TYR A 105 6.03 9.51 -6.63
C TYR A 105 4.86 9.72 -5.68
N THR A 106 3.67 9.89 -6.25
CA THR A 106 2.39 9.80 -5.54
C THR A 106 1.56 8.70 -6.16
N VAL A 107 1.11 7.74 -5.35
CA VAL A 107 0.13 6.71 -5.73
C VAL A 107 -1.17 7.01 -5.01
N ASP A 108 -2.24 7.26 -5.76
CA ASP A 108 -3.59 7.51 -5.25
C ASP A 108 -4.51 6.39 -5.72
N ARG A 109 -4.93 5.54 -4.78
CA ARG A 109 -5.96 4.52 -5.01
C ARG A 109 -7.24 4.98 -4.34
N THR A 110 -8.25 5.23 -5.15
CA THR A 110 -9.55 5.72 -4.70
C THR A 110 -10.66 4.77 -5.13
N TRP A 111 -11.63 4.53 -4.26
CA TRP A 111 -12.83 3.78 -4.62
C TRP A 111 -14.09 4.32 -3.97
N LYS A 112 -15.23 4.00 -4.60
CA LYS A 112 -16.57 4.30 -4.12
C LYS A 112 -17.51 3.14 -4.39
N ASN A 113 -18.62 3.12 -3.67
CA ASN A 113 -19.71 2.19 -3.92
C ASN A 113 -20.82 2.92 -4.68
N GLU A 114 -21.06 2.50 -5.92
CA GLU A 114 -22.17 2.97 -6.75
C GLU A 114 -23.18 1.83 -6.90
N ASP A 115 -24.33 1.97 -6.24
CA ASP A 115 -25.45 1.03 -6.32
C ASP A 115 -25.07 -0.45 -6.08
N GLY A 116 -24.16 -0.69 -5.15
CA GLY A 116 -23.69 -2.04 -4.79
C GLY A 116 -22.47 -2.50 -5.59
N ARG A 117 -21.99 -1.72 -6.54
CA ARG A 117 -20.77 -1.98 -7.32
C ARG A 117 -19.63 -1.11 -6.84
N ILE A 118 -18.44 -1.71 -6.66
CA ILE A 118 -17.24 -0.93 -6.39
C ILE A 118 -16.65 -0.39 -7.69
N ILE A 119 -16.47 0.92 -7.73
CA ILE A 119 -15.71 1.62 -8.77
C ILE A 119 -14.40 2.07 -8.13
N GLU A 120 -13.30 1.55 -8.66
CA GLU A 120 -11.94 1.81 -8.21
C GLU A 120 -11.16 2.53 -9.32
N GLU A 121 -10.31 3.47 -8.91
CA GLU A 121 -9.40 4.22 -9.75
C GLU A 121 -8.01 4.22 -9.11
N LEU A 122 -6.97 4.02 -9.93
CA LEU A 122 -5.57 4.20 -9.56
C LEU A 122 -5.05 5.42 -10.32
N LYS A 123 -4.37 6.33 -9.64
CA LYS A 123 -3.68 7.49 -10.22
C LYS A 123 -2.23 7.51 -9.77
N ILE A 124 -1.32 7.78 -10.69
CA ILE A 124 0.11 7.92 -10.39
C ILE A 124 0.61 9.28 -10.84
N LYS A 125 1.39 9.93 -9.97
CA LYS A 125 2.18 11.11 -10.31
C LYS A 125 3.66 10.84 -10.13
N LYS A 126 4.47 11.44 -11.00
CA LYS A 126 5.92 11.51 -10.92
C LYS A 126 6.33 12.98 -10.94
N ASN A 127 7.09 13.41 -9.93
CA ASN A 127 7.56 14.78 -9.75
C ASN A 127 6.41 15.81 -9.84
N GLY A 128 5.28 15.49 -9.21
CA GLY A 128 4.07 16.31 -9.16
C GLY A 128 3.19 16.27 -10.43
N GLN A 129 3.66 15.68 -11.52
CA GLN A 129 2.94 15.55 -12.79
C GLN A 129 2.32 14.16 -12.93
N ARG A 130 1.20 14.07 -13.65
CA ARG A 130 0.59 12.77 -13.97
C ARG A 130 1.60 11.90 -14.74
N LEU A 131 1.63 10.60 -14.45
CA LEU A 131 2.53 9.67 -15.12
C LEU A 131 2.03 9.35 -16.54
N ASP A 132 2.26 10.27 -17.47
CA ASP A 132 1.82 10.14 -18.87
C ASP A 132 2.79 9.32 -19.73
N SER A 133 3.97 8.98 -19.21
CA SER A 133 4.92 8.09 -19.89
C SER A 133 4.51 6.61 -19.88
N VAL A 134 3.43 6.27 -19.15
CA VAL A 134 2.88 4.91 -19.03
C VAL A 134 1.36 5.01 -19.16
N GLU A 135 0.77 4.14 -19.98
CA GLU A 135 -0.69 4.06 -20.14
C GLU A 135 -1.37 3.73 -18.81
N GLU A 136 -2.55 4.30 -18.54
CA GLU A 136 -3.27 4.10 -17.27
C GLU A 136 -3.54 2.61 -16.98
N SER A 137 -3.81 1.83 -18.03
CA SER A 137 -4.05 0.39 -17.93
C SER A 137 -2.83 -0.41 -17.43
N GLN A 138 -1.63 0.18 -17.53
CA GLN A 138 -0.36 -0.41 -17.14
C GLN A 138 0.17 0.14 -15.81
N TRP A 139 -0.52 1.11 -15.19
CA TRP A 139 -0.07 1.71 -13.92
C TRP A 139 0.09 0.69 -12.79
N GLN A 140 -0.78 -0.32 -12.72
CA GLN A 140 -0.62 -1.40 -11.74
C GLN A 140 0.68 -2.19 -11.96
N SER A 141 0.96 -2.58 -13.21
CA SER A 141 2.19 -3.28 -13.58
C SER A 141 3.42 -2.43 -13.32
N PHE A 142 3.37 -1.13 -13.62
CA PHE A 142 4.43 -0.18 -13.33
C PHE A 142 4.79 -0.16 -11.83
N ILE A 143 3.79 -0.12 -10.94
CA ILE A 143 4.05 -0.17 -9.48
C ILE A 143 4.63 -1.52 -9.06
N GLU A 144 4.13 -2.62 -9.62
CA GLU A 144 4.68 -3.96 -9.33
C GLU A 144 6.11 -4.13 -9.85
N GLU A 145 6.51 -3.42 -10.89
CA GLU A 145 7.88 -3.40 -11.38
C GLU A 145 8.79 -2.47 -10.55
N LEU A 146 8.28 -1.29 -10.17
CA LEU A 146 9.01 -0.31 -9.37
C LEU A 146 9.24 -0.79 -7.94
N ILE A 147 8.21 -1.40 -7.34
CA ILE A 147 8.24 -1.95 -5.99
C ILE A 147 7.68 -3.38 -6.04
N PRO A 148 8.52 -4.37 -6.42
CA PRO A 148 8.10 -5.76 -6.46
C PRO A 148 7.56 -6.26 -5.12
N ARG A 149 6.45 -7.00 -5.17
CA ARG A 149 5.76 -7.49 -3.95
C ARG A 149 6.65 -8.34 -3.05
N GLY A 150 7.50 -9.20 -3.62
CA GLY A 150 8.44 -10.01 -2.83
C GLY A 150 9.37 -9.14 -1.98
N ILE A 151 9.80 -8.01 -2.53
CA ILE A 151 10.64 -7.04 -1.83
C ILE A 151 9.86 -6.28 -0.77
N ALA A 152 8.60 -5.93 -1.06
CA ALA A 152 7.76 -5.26 -0.08
C ALA A 152 7.54 -6.10 1.18
N LYS A 153 7.47 -7.43 1.11
CA LYS A 153 7.40 -8.28 2.31
C LYS A 153 8.62 -8.13 3.24
N LEU A 154 9.80 -7.80 2.70
CA LEU A 154 11.03 -7.56 3.49
C LEU A 154 11.03 -6.19 4.19
N PHE A 155 10.31 -5.20 3.63
CA PHE A 155 10.24 -3.83 4.18
C PHE A 155 8.97 -3.58 5.00
N PHE A 156 7.90 -4.30 4.68
CA PHE A 156 6.60 -4.23 5.33
C PHE A 156 6.30 -5.61 5.93
N PHE A 157 6.85 -5.84 7.12
CA PHE A 157 6.56 -7.02 7.93
C PHE A 157 5.87 -6.66 9.24
N ASP A 158 5.12 -7.63 9.75
CA ASP A 158 4.54 -7.60 11.07
C ASP A 158 5.50 -8.32 12.02
N GLY A 159 6.08 -7.58 12.97
CA GLY A 159 7.05 -8.13 13.92
C GLY A 159 6.49 -9.28 14.77
N GLU A 160 5.17 -9.31 15.01
CA GLU A 160 4.53 -10.45 15.70
C GLU A 160 4.46 -11.69 14.80
N LYS A 161 4.36 -11.51 13.48
CA LYS A 161 4.38 -12.62 12.51
C LYS A 161 5.78 -13.14 12.29
N ILE A 162 6.81 -12.28 12.33
CA ILE A 162 8.22 -12.72 12.21
C ILE A 162 8.58 -13.79 13.25
N VAL A 163 8.10 -13.64 14.49
CA VAL A 163 8.38 -14.62 15.55
C VAL A 163 7.76 -15.98 15.22
N LYS A 164 6.53 -16.01 14.69
CA LYS A 164 5.88 -17.24 14.24
C LYS A 164 6.52 -17.82 12.98
N MET A 165 7.01 -16.96 12.09
CA MET A 165 7.71 -17.32 10.85
C MET A 165 9.07 -17.99 11.13
N ALA A 166 9.80 -17.54 12.15
CA ALA A 166 11.06 -18.17 12.56
C ALA A 166 10.88 -19.58 13.19
N GLU A 167 9.66 -19.92 13.61
CA GLU A 167 9.32 -21.23 14.20
C GLU A 167 8.81 -22.24 13.16
N GLU A 168 8.43 -21.80 11.96
CA GLU A 168 7.90 -22.67 10.88
C GLU A 168 8.97 -22.89 9.77
N GLU A 169 9.56 -24.09 9.70
CA GLU A 169 10.69 -24.49 8.81
C GLU A 169 10.43 -24.37 7.27
N ASN A 170 9.30 -23.82 6.80
CA ASN A 170 8.91 -23.83 5.38
C ASN A 170 9.15 -22.50 4.63
N GLU A 171 9.62 -21.43 5.29
CA GLU A 171 9.74 -20.09 4.66
C GLU A 171 11.12 -19.77 4.06
N ASP A 172 12.15 -20.62 4.26
CA ASP A 172 13.47 -20.47 3.62
C ASP A 172 13.35 -20.38 2.08
N ILE A 173 12.32 -21.00 1.50
CA ILE A 173 12.03 -20.97 0.07
C ILE A 173 11.44 -19.62 -0.36
N GLU A 174 10.59 -18.99 0.45
CA GLU A 174 9.86 -17.77 0.07
C GLU A 174 10.73 -16.52 0.24
N ILE A 175 11.53 -16.45 1.31
CA ILE A 175 12.56 -15.40 1.48
C ILE A 175 13.60 -15.50 0.38
N LYS A 176 14.12 -16.71 0.11
CA LYS A 176 15.07 -16.95 -0.98
C LYS A 176 14.49 -16.54 -2.34
N SER A 177 13.23 -16.87 -2.64
CA SER A 177 12.58 -16.44 -3.88
C SER A 177 12.42 -14.92 -4.01
N SER A 178 12.27 -14.21 -2.88
CA SER A 178 12.19 -12.75 -2.85
C SER A 178 13.57 -12.10 -3.09
N PHE A 179 14.64 -12.72 -2.58
CA PHE A 179 16.02 -12.35 -2.91
C PHE A 179 16.38 -12.70 -4.36
N ASP A 180 15.99 -13.86 -4.87
CA ASP A 180 16.24 -14.25 -6.28
C ASP A 180 15.56 -13.24 -7.24
N SER A 181 14.34 -12.80 -6.90
CA SER A 181 13.63 -11.75 -7.65
C SER A 181 14.32 -10.37 -7.61
N LEU A 182 15.08 -10.08 -6.54
CA LEU A 182 15.93 -8.88 -6.44
C LEU A 182 17.16 -8.99 -7.35
N PHE A 183 17.79 -10.16 -7.38
CA PHE A 183 19.07 -10.37 -8.08
C PHE A 183 18.91 -10.62 -9.58
N GLU A 184 17.83 -11.25 -10.04
CA GLU A 184 17.56 -11.44 -11.49
C GLU A 184 17.36 -10.11 -12.25
N LYS A 185 16.95 -9.03 -11.56
CA LYS A 185 16.78 -7.70 -12.17
C LYS A 185 18.08 -6.93 -12.41
N HIS A 186 19.21 -7.40 -11.89
CA HIS A 186 20.52 -6.75 -12.07
C HIS A 186 21.37 -7.37 -13.21
N GLU A 187 20.90 -8.45 -13.85
CA GLU A 187 21.62 -9.13 -14.93
C GLU A 187 21.04 -8.89 -16.35
N ARG A 188 20.15 -7.90 -16.53
CA ARG A 188 19.64 -7.50 -17.86
C ARG A 188 19.78 -6.01 -18.11
#